data_AF-A0A960ZUW5-F1
#
_entry.id   AF-A0A960ZUW5-F1
#
_cell.length_a   1.000
_cell.length_b   1.000
_cell.length_c   1.000
_cell.angle_alpha   90.00
_cell.angle_beta   90.00
_cell.angle_gamma   90.00
#
_symmetry.space_group_name_H-M   'P 1'
#
loop_
_entity.id
_entity.type
_entity.pdbx_description
1 polymer ?
#
loop_
_entity_poly.entity_id
_entity_poly.type
_entity_poly.pdbx_seq_one_letter_code
_entity_poly.pdbx_strand_id
1 'polypeptide(L)'
;MTLLTRLYPTLKPWLFRMDAERAHEWTTRMLRLSHALGMVQSVAPEAAQPVECLGLKFPNWLGLAAGMDKSASCVDAWGALGFGFVEVGTLTPRPQPGNPKPRLFRLPEHDALINRMGFNNPGIHAAVKRLEKRRTKAVVGVNIGKNFDTPNDAAVNDYLYGLKVAYPVADYIAVNISSPNTKGLRDLQAEEAIRTLLSALKTEQARLQKEHGKKVPMLVKI
;
A
#
# COMPACT_ATOMS: atom_id res chain seq x y z
N MET A 1 -13.71 -22.89 -8.72
CA MET A 1 -14.22 -21.54 -8.37
C MET A 1 -14.46 -21.47 -6.87
N THR A 2 -13.95 -20.46 -6.19
CA THR A 2 -14.11 -20.27 -4.73
C THR A 2 -15.52 -19.80 -4.39
N LEU A 3 -15.94 -19.95 -3.12
CA LEU A 3 -17.21 -19.41 -2.63
C LEU A 3 -17.34 -17.91 -2.93
N LEU A 4 -16.24 -17.17 -2.75
CA LEU A 4 -16.14 -15.75 -3.08
C LEU A 4 -16.47 -15.46 -4.55
N THR A 5 -15.97 -16.27 -5.50
CA THR A 5 -16.25 -16.05 -6.93
C THR A 5 -17.71 -16.26 -7.27
N ARG A 6 -18.40 -17.18 -6.56
CA ARG A 6 -19.84 -17.42 -6.74
C ARG A 6 -20.71 -16.33 -6.12
N LEU A 7 -20.27 -15.75 -5.00
CA LEU A 7 -20.98 -14.66 -4.32
C LEU A 7 -20.74 -13.28 -4.94
N TYR A 8 -19.62 -13.08 -5.65
CA TYR A 8 -19.27 -11.76 -6.19
C TYR A 8 -20.35 -11.16 -7.12
N PRO A 9 -20.95 -11.90 -8.07
CA PRO A 9 -22.00 -11.35 -8.94
C PRO A 9 -23.25 -10.87 -8.19
N THR A 10 -23.58 -11.48 -7.04
CA THR A 10 -24.73 -11.07 -6.21
C THR A 10 -24.38 -9.94 -5.25
N LEU A 11 -23.15 -9.90 -4.73
CA LEU A 11 -22.67 -8.83 -3.85
C LEU A 11 -22.38 -7.53 -4.59
N LYS A 12 -21.89 -7.60 -5.84
CA LYS A 12 -21.46 -6.42 -6.62
C LYS A 12 -22.57 -5.37 -6.78
N PRO A 13 -23.81 -5.69 -7.20
CA PRO A 13 -24.88 -4.70 -7.31
C PRO A 13 -25.19 -4.00 -5.98
N TRP A 14 -25.16 -4.74 -4.86
CA TRP A 14 -25.40 -4.16 -3.54
C TRP A 14 -24.27 -3.21 -3.12
N LEU A 15 -23.01 -3.62 -3.29
CA LEU A 15 -21.83 -2.77 -3.01
C LEU A 15 -21.81 -1.49 -3.86
N PHE A 16 -22.34 -1.56 -5.08
CA PHE A 16 -22.39 -0.42 -6.01
C PHE A 16 -23.52 0.57 -5.69
N ARG A 17 -24.52 0.16 -4.90
CA ARG A 17 -25.55 1.06 -4.34
C ARG A 17 -25.10 1.82 -3.09
N MET A 18 -24.00 1.41 -2.47
CA MET A 18 -23.41 2.10 -1.31
C MET A 18 -22.49 3.23 -1.77
N ASP A 19 -22.31 4.25 -0.91
CA ASP A 19 -21.18 5.18 -1.01
C ASP A 19 -19.87 4.41 -1.23
N ALA A 20 -19.02 4.92 -2.11
CA ALA A 20 -17.86 4.17 -2.58
C ALA A 20 -16.84 3.93 -1.46
N GLU A 21 -16.61 4.92 -0.60
CA GLU A 21 -15.70 4.78 0.54
C GLU A 21 -16.28 3.83 1.58
N ARG A 22 -17.59 3.92 1.86
CA ARG A 22 -18.28 2.98 2.76
C ARG A 22 -18.19 1.54 2.25
N ALA A 23 -18.42 1.30 0.96
CA ALA A 23 -18.30 -0.03 0.38
C ALA A 23 -16.88 -0.59 0.51
N HIS A 24 -15.87 0.26 0.31
CA HIS A 24 -14.46 -0.11 0.51
C HIS A 24 -14.19 -0.49 1.97
N GLU A 25 -14.59 0.35 2.94
CA GLU A 25 -14.42 0.07 4.37
C GLU A 25 -15.11 -1.24 4.78
N TRP A 26 -16.34 -1.45 4.31
CA TRP A 26 -17.10 -2.68 4.55
C TRP A 26 -16.42 -3.91 3.95
N THR A 27 -16.01 -3.84 2.69
CA THR A 27 -15.36 -4.96 1.99
C THR A 27 -14.07 -5.37 2.68
N THR A 28 -13.22 -4.40 3.05
CA THR A 28 -11.95 -4.67 3.75
C THR A 28 -12.19 -5.27 5.14
N ARG A 29 -13.19 -4.78 5.88
CA ARG A 29 -13.58 -5.36 7.19
C ARG A 29 -14.07 -6.80 7.05
N MET A 30 -14.93 -7.07 6.07
CA MET A 30 -15.45 -8.41 5.82
C MET A 30 -14.34 -9.35 5.37
N LEU A 31 -13.46 -8.92 4.47
CA LEU A 31 -12.30 -9.72 4.05
C LEU A 31 -11.43 -10.12 5.24
N ARG A 32 -11.13 -9.16 6.14
CA ARG A 32 -10.35 -9.43 7.35
C ARG A 32 -11.03 -10.46 8.25
N LEU A 33 -12.33 -10.31 8.48
CA LEU A 33 -13.12 -11.22 9.32
C LEU A 33 -13.19 -12.61 8.69
N SER A 34 -13.54 -12.70 7.41
CA SER A 34 -13.62 -13.97 6.68
C SER A 34 -12.28 -14.71 6.66
N HIS A 35 -11.16 -14.00 6.50
CA HIS A 35 -9.84 -14.61 6.62
C HIS A 35 -9.55 -15.10 8.05
N ALA A 36 -9.86 -14.31 9.08
CA ALA A 36 -9.68 -14.71 10.47
C ALA A 36 -10.52 -15.94 10.86
N LEU A 37 -11.69 -16.12 10.23
CA LEU A 37 -12.56 -17.30 10.38
C LEU A 37 -12.16 -18.48 9.48
N GLY A 38 -11.07 -18.37 8.72
CA GLY A 38 -10.59 -19.44 7.83
C GLY A 38 -11.44 -19.65 6.56
N MET A 39 -12.34 -18.72 6.23
CA MET A 39 -13.21 -18.79 5.04
C MET A 39 -12.49 -18.32 3.77
N VAL A 40 -11.43 -17.54 3.90
CA VAL A 40 -10.54 -17.14 2.81
C VAL A 40 -9.24 -17.92 2.97
N GLN A 41 -9.15 -19.03 2.26
CA GLN A 41 -7.97 -19.88 2.27
C GLN A 41 -7.10 -19.59 1.05
N SER A 42 -5.80 -19.84 1.21
CA SER A 42 -4.82 -19.63 0.14
C SER A 42 -5.23 -20.39 -1.10
N VAL A 43 -5.58 -19.65 -2.15
CA VAL A 43 -5.71 -20.20 -3.49
C VAL A 43 -4.32 -20.17 -4.10
N ALA A 44 -3.62 -21.31 -4.13
CA ALA A 44 -2.44 -21.42 -4.98
C ALA A 44 -2.92 -21.21 -6.43
N PRO A 45 -2.41 -20.21 -7.18
CA PRO A 45 -2.77 -20.07 -8.58
C PRO A 45 -2.40 -21.37 -9.29
N GLU A 46 -3.36 -21.96 -10.00
CA GLU A 46 -3.22 -23.25 -10.71
C GLU A 46 -2.05 -23.25 -11.71
N ALA A 47 -1.60 -22.06 -12.13
CA ALA A 47 -0.42 -21.80 -12.96
C ALA A 47 0.44 -20.66 -12.39
N ALA A 48 0.77 -20.68 -11.10
CA ALA A 48 1.69 -19.70 -10.53
C ALA A 48 3.05 -19.76 -11.25
N GLN A 49 3.46 -18.65 -11.86
CA GLN A 49 4.78 -18.47 -12.46
C GLN A 49 5.58 -17.53 -11.56
N PRO A 50 6.45 -18.06 -10.68
CA PRO A 50 7.29 -17.24 -9.84
C PRO A 50 8.19 -16.34 -10.68
N VAL A 51 8.42 -15.11 -10.22
CA VAL A 51 9.27 -14.13 -10.89
C VAL A 51 10.32 -13.63 -9.90
N GLU A 52 11.57 -13.58 -10.34
CA GLU A 52 12.62 -12.91 -9.58
C GLU A 52 12.79 -11.48 -10.09
N CYS A 53 12.66 -10.50 -9.21
CA CYS A 53 12.79 -9.09 -9.56
C CYS A 53 13.29 -8.31 -8.33
N LEU A 54 14.19 -7.35 -8.53
CA LEU A 54 14.80 -6.55 -7.45
C LEU A 54 15.51 -7.37 -6.35
N GLY A 55 15.92 -8.61 -6.66
CA GLY A 55 16.47 -9.55 -5.68
C GLY A 55 15.42 -10.20 -4.77
N LEU A 56 14.13 -10.05 -5.09
CA LEU A 56 13.01 -10.68 -4.40
C LEU A 56 12.40 -11.79 -5.26
N LYS A 57 11.85 -12.82 -4.63
CA LYS A 57 11.13 -13.91 -5.30
C LYS A 57 9.63 -13.72 -5.12
N PHE A 58 8.96 -13.27 -6.16
CA PHE A 58 7.52 -13.09 -6.20
C PHE A 58 6.85 -14.43 -6.52
N PRO A 59 5.84 -14.90 -5.75
CA PRO A 59 5.10 -16.13 -6.04
C PRO A 59 4.41 -16.12 -7.42
N ASN A 60 4.00 -14.93 -7.87
CA ASN A 60 3.47 -14.65 -9.21
C ASN A 60 3.60 -13.15 -9.52
N TRP A 61 3.33 -12.78 -10.77
CA TRP A 61 3.47 -11.41 -11.28
C TRP A 61 2.32 -10.47 -10.94
N LEU A 62 1.21 -10.97 -10.38
CA LEU A 62 0.03 -10.16 -10.04
C LEU A 62 0.14 -9.63 -8.60
N GLY A 63 -0.05 -8.33 -8.42
CA GLY A 63 -0.07 -7.71 -7.09
C GLY A 63 -1.16 -6.70 -6.88
N LEU A 64 -1.43 -6.45 -5.60
CA LEU A 64 -2.37 -5.43 -5.16
C LEU A 64 -1.64 -4.10 -4.99
N ALA A 65 -2.06 -3.09 -5.73
CA ALA A 65 -1.48 -1.75 -5.67
C ALA A 65 -1.81 -1.01 -4.35
N ALA A 66 -0.94 -0.06 -3.97
CA ALA A 66 -1.20 0.84 -2.85
C ALA A 66 -2.51 1.62 -3.03
N GLY A 67 -3.08 1.99 -1.89
CA GLY A 67 -4.36 2.70 -1.80
C GLY A 67 -5.53 1.78 -1.45
N MET A 68 -5.42 0.47 -1.70
CA MET A 68 -6.41 -0.52 -1.24
C MET A 68 -6.26 -0.80 0.26
N ASP A 69 -5.12 -1.34 0.72
CA ASP A 69 -4.88 -1.54 2.15
C ASP A 69 -3.95 -0.48 2.73
N LYS A 70 -4.49 0.73 2.94
CA LYS A 70 -3.74 1.87 3.48
C LYS A 70 -3.20 1.68 4.90
N SER A 71 -3.64 0.62 5.58
CA SER A 71 -3.40 0.40 7.01
C SER A 71 -2.66 -0.89 7.31
N ALA A 72 -2.30 -1.68 6.28
CA ALA A 72 -1.76 -3.03 6.41
C ALA A 72 -2.62 -3.95 7.29
N SER A 73 -3.94 -3.82 7.19
CA SER A 73 -4.91 -4.51 8.05
C SER A 73 -5.30 -5.91 7.56
N CYS A 74 -5.06 -6.20 6.29
CA CYS A 74 -5.59 -7.37 5.58
C CYS A 74 -4.53 -8.06 4.70
N VAL A 75 -3.24 -7.79 4.92
CA VAL A 75 -2.14 -8.29 4.07
C VAL A 75 -2.18 -9.81 3.89
N ASP A 76 -2.44 -10.55 4.97
CA ASP A 76 -2.56 -12.01 4.90
C ASP A 76 -3.77 -12.47 4.08
N ALA A 77 -4.90 -11.77 4.22
CA ALA A 77 -6.11 -12.06 3.45
C ALA A 77 -5.92 -11.78 1.96
N TRP A 78 -5.22 -10.70 1.60
CA TRP A 78 -4.87 -10.42 0.21
C TRP A 78 -3.94 -11.48 -0.37
N GLY A 79 -2.93 -11.91 0.38
CA GLY A 79 -2.08 -13.03 -0.03
C GLY A 79 -2.88 -14.33 -0.24
N ALA A 80 -3.82 -14.63 0.67
CA ALA A 80 -4.69 -15.80 0.55
C ALA A 80 -5.61 -15.76 -0.68
N LEU A 81 -5.99 -14.56 -1.16
CA LEU A 81 -6.73 -14.39 -2.40
C LEU A 81 -5.88 -14.64 -3.68
N GLY A 82 -4.57 -14.86 -3.54
CA GLY A 82 -3.68 -15.26 -4.63
C GLY A 82 -2.73 -14.17 -5.13
N PHE A 83 -2.74 -12.96 -4.53
CA PHE A 83 -1.79 -11.90 -4.89
C PHE A 83 -0.35 -12.33 -4.57
N GLY A 84 0.53 -12.28 -5.56
CA GLY A 84 1.97 -12.54 -5.39
C GLY A 84 2.67 -11.42 -4.61
N PHE A 85 2.15 -10.20 -4.67
CA PHE A 85 2.58 -9.13 -3.79
C PHE A 85 1.46 -8.18 -3.37
N VAL A 86 1.65 -7.52 -2.23
CA VAL A 86 0.70 -6.56 -1.66
C VAL A 86 1.46 -5.29 -1.30
N GLU A 87 1.15 -4.19 -1.98
CA GLU A 87 1.67 -2.88 -1.62
C GLU A 87 0.70 -2.18 -0.66
N VAL A 88 1.10 -2.01 0.60
CA VAL A 88 0.30 -1.32 1.62
C VAL A 88 0.58 0.18 1.64
N GLY A 89 -0.31 0.95 2.25
CA GLY A 89 -0.19 2.41 2.33
C GLY A 89 -0.94 3.13 1.20
N THR A 90 -0.64 4.38 0.88
CA THR A 90 0.48 5.19 1.38
C THR A 90 0.40 5.51 2.87
N LEU A 91 1.49 5.27 3.60
CA LEU A 91 1.66 5.55 5.02
C LEU A 91 2.46 6.83 5.23
N THR A 92 2.05 7.62 6.21
CA THR A 92 2.74 8.84 6.64
C THR A 92 3.31 8.67 8.05
N PRO A 93 4.29 9.49 8.48
CA PRO A 93 4.83 9.42 9.84
C PRO A 93 3.75 9.49 10.93
N ARG A 94 2.89 10.50 10.87
CA ARG A 94 1.75 10.70 11.79
C ARG A 94 0.44 10.20 11.15
N PRO A 95 -0.55 9.75 11.95
CA PRO A 95 -1.90 9.50 11.45
C PRO A 95 -2.50 10.78 10.87
N GLN A 96 -3.32 10.63 9.82
CA GLN A 96 -4.09 11.75 9.28
C GLN A 96 -5.43 11.28 8.68
N PRO A 97 -6.50 12.09 8.78
CA PRO A 97 -7.84 11.71 8.34
C PRO A 97 -8.00 11.73 6.82
N GLY A 98 -7.11 12.42 6.09
CA GLY A 98 -7.21 12.74 4.66
C GLY A 98 -8.17 13.90 4.37
N ASN A 99 -8.51 14.11 3.10
CA ASN A 99 -9.38 15.22 2.68
C ASN A 99 -10.84 15.01 3.13
N PRO A 100 -11.69 16.05 3.20
CA PRO A 100 -13.12 15.90 3.53
C PRO A 100 -13.88 14.94 2.59
N LYS A 101 -14.88 14.24 3.12
CA LYS A 101 -15.80 13.39 2.33
C LYS A 101 -16.89 14.25 1.64
N PRO A 102 -17.47 13.83 0.50
CA PRO A 102 -17.14 12.64 -0.28
C PRO A 102 -15.86 12.83 -1.11
N ARG A 103 -15.09 11.75 -1.25
CA ARG A 103 -13.72 11.78 -1.81
C ARG A 103 -13.35 10.55 -2.65
N LEU A 104 -14.30 9.65 -2.87
CA LEU A 104 -14.17 8.50 -3.77
C LEU A 104 -15.45 8.38 -4.60
N PHE A 105 -15.28 8.31 -5.91
CA PHE A 105 -16.37 8.34 -6.89
C PHE A 105 -16.18 7.20 -7.87
N ARG A 106 -17.29 6.58 -8.28
CA ARG A 106 -17.31 5.53 -9.31
C ARG A 106 -17.88 6.08 -10.61
N LEU A 107 -17.31 5.66 -11.73
CA LEU A 107 -17.84 5.86 -13.07
C LEU A 107 -18.01 4.47 -13.71
N PRO A 108 -19.09 3.73 -13.39
CA PRO A 108 -19.24 2.34 -13.80
C PRO A 108 -19.25 2.15 -15.32
N GLU A 109 -19.83 3.09 -16.06
CA GLU A 109 -19.87 3.07 -17.54
C GLU A 109 -18.48 3.16 -18.19
N HIS A 110 -17.48 3.59 -17.43
CA HIS A 110 -16.10 3.78 -17.90
C HIS A 110 -15.11 2.86 -17.18
N ASP A 111 -15.60 1.91 -16.36
CA ASP A 111 -14.78 1.09 -15.46
C ASP A 111 -13.74 1.90 -14.65
N ALA A 112 -14.12 3.12 -14.25
CA ALA A 112 -13.20 4.10 -13.69
C ALA A 112 -13.56 4.55 -12.27
N LEU A 113 -12.55 5.08 -11.58
CA LEU A 113 -12.66 5.69 -10.25
C LEU A 113 -11.98 7.06 -10.25
N ILE A 114 -12.59 8.02 -9.56
CA ILE A 114 -11.95 9.29 -9.21
C ILE A 114 -11.82 9.33 -7.69
N ASN A 115 -10.64 9.68 -7.17
CA ASN A 115 -10.46 9.82 -5.74
C ASN A 115 -9.61 11.04 -5.39
N ARG A 116 -9.93 11.62 -4.23
CA ARG A 116 -9.20 12.71 -3.60
C ARG A 116 -8.94 12.42 -2.14
N MET A 117 -8.43 11.23 -1.84
CA MET A 117 -8.36 10.73 -0.46
C MET A 117 -7.40 11.53 0.44
N GLY A 118 -6.27 12.02 -0.10
CA GLY A 118 -5.28 12.80 0.65
C GLY A 118 -4.53 12.00 1.73
N PHE A 119 -4.08 10.77 1.40
CA PHE A 119 -3.35 9.88 2.31
C PHE A 119 -4.04 9.65 3.68
N ASN A 120 -5.33 9.31 3.69
CA ASN A 120 -6.00 8.89 4.93
C ASN A 120 -5.40 7.58 5.46
N ASN A 121 -4.71 7.62 6.61
CA ASN A 121 -4.00 6.44 7.15
C ASN A 121 -3.75 6.56 8.67
N PRO A 122 -3.54 5.44 9.38
CA PRO A 122 -3.37 5.43 10.84
C PRO A 122 -1.95 5.79 11.31
N GLY A 123 -1.07 6.24 10.43
CA GLY A 123 0.35 6.44 10.70
C GLY A 123 1.15 5.14 10.53
N ILE A 124 2.44 5.30 10.25
CA ILE A 124 3.30 4.17 9.86
C ILE A 124 3.49 3.14 10.99
N HIS A 125 3.60 3.57 12.24
CA HIS A 125 3.76 2.66 13.40
C HIS A 125 2.60 1.68 13.55
N ALA A 126 1.37 2.14 13.31
CA ALA A 126 0.19 1.27 13.40
C ALA A 126 0.20 0.17 12.31
N ALA A 127 0.75 0.47 11.14
CA ALA A 127 0.92 -0.51 10.07
C ALA A 127 2.09 -1.46 10.35
N VAL A 128 3.23 -0.97 10.82
CA VAL A 128 4.40 -1.80 11.16
C VAL A 128 4.05 -2.86 12.20
N LYS A 129 3.35 -2.48 13.28
CA LYS A 129 2.87 -3.44 14.30
C LYS A 129 2.01 -4.58 13.74
N ARG A 130 1.32 -4.35 12.62
CA ARG A 130 0.54 -5.39 11.92
C ARG A 130 1.44 -6.22 11.01
N LEU A 131 2.35 -5.56 10.29
CA LEU A 131 3.30 -6.21 9.38
C LEU A 131 4.32 -7.11 10.09
N GLU A 132 4.67 -6.82 11.35
CA GLU A 132 5.49 -7.69 12.21
C GLU A 132 4.84 -9.06 12.44
N LYS A 133 3.50 -9.14 12.35
CA LYS A 133 2.71 -10.34 12.63
C LYS A 133 2.22 -11.04 11.37
N ARG A 134 2.59 -10.54 10.18
CA ARG A 134 2.11 -11.11 8.91
C ARG A 134 2.60 -12.54 8.74
N ARG A 135 1.81 -13.36 8.07
CA ARG A 135 2.10 -14.78 7.78
C ARG A 135 2.07 -15.11 6.29
N THR A 136 1.65 -14.16 5.46
CA THR A 136 1.61 -14.33 4.00
C THR A 136 2.97 -14.67 3.40
N LYS A 137 2.94 -15.43 2.30
CA LYS A 137 4.10 -15.64 1.42
C LYS A 137 4.19 -14.58 0.30
N ALA A 138 3.17 -13.73 0.17
CA ALA A 138 3.20 -12.62 -0.77
C ALA A 138 4.29 -11.62 -0.36
N VAL A 139 5.00 -11.09 -1.35
CA VAL A 139 5.96 -9.99 -1.12
C VAL A 139 5.19 -8.76 -0.65
N VAL A 140 5.66 -8.09 0.39
CA VAL A 140 4.98 -6.92 0.96
C VAL A 140 5.77 -5.64 0.70
N GLY A 141 5.18 -4.78 -0.12
CA GLY A 141 5.64 -3.43 -0.37
C GLY A 141 5.09 -2.45 0.65
N VAL A 142 5.93 -1.57 1.19
CA VAL A 142 5.47 -0.45 2.03
C VAL A 142 5.58 0.86 1.26
N ASN A 143 4.42 1.41 0.88
CA ASN A 143 4.33 2.70 0.21
C ASN A 143 4.34 3.84 1.25
N ILE A 144 5.33 4.73 1.17
CA ILE A 144 5.54 5.83 2.11
C ILE A 144 5.31 7.19 1.43
N GLY A 145 4.81 8.16 2.19
CA GLY A 145 4.54 9.52 1.75
C GLY A 145 4.69 10.53 2.89
N LYS A 146 4.63 11.82 2.54
CA LYS A 146 4.67 12.91 3.53
C LYS A 146 3.30 13.17 4.17
N ASN A 147 3.31 13.65 5.42
CA ASN A 147 2.12 14.18 6.06
C ASN A 147 1.62 15.45 5.33
N PHE A 148 0.31 15.72 5.42
CA PHE A 148 -0.32 16.82 4.66
C PHE A 148 0.20 18.21 5.04
N ASP A 149 0.57 18.38 6.32
CA ASP A 149 1.04 19.61 6.95
C ASP A 149 2.56 19.79 6.89
N THR A 150 3.32 18.76 6.51
CA THR A 150 4.77 18.88 6.30
C THR A 150 5.04 19.71 5.04
N PRO A 151 5.76 20.84 5.12
CA PRO A 151 6.13 21.62 3.94
C PRO A 151 7.12 20.86 3.05
N ASN A 152 7.21 21.23 1.76
CA ASN A 152 7.97 20.44 0.78
C ASN A 152 9.48 20.46 1.04
N ASP A 153 10.03 21.56 1.54
CA ASP A 153 11.42 21.69 1.98
C ASP A 153 11.78 20.72 3.12
N ALA A 154 10.81 20.38 3.97
CA ALA A 154 10.95 19.40 5.04
C ALA A 154 10.47 17.99 4.66
N ALA A 155 9.92 17.78 3.45
CA ALA A 155 9.31 16.51 3.05
C ALA A 155 10.28 15.33 3.13
N VAL A 156 11.57 15.57 2.86
CA VAL A 156 12.64 14.56 2.99
C VAL A 156 12.65 13.90 4.37
N ASN A 157 12.34 14.63 5.43
CA ASN A 157 12.32 14.10 6.79
C ASN A 157 11.22 13.05 6.98
N ASP A 158 10.05 13.26 6.38
CA ASP A 158 8.95 12.30 6.44
C ASP A 158 9.28 11.01 5.69
N TYR A 159 9.94 11.11 4.53
CA TYR A 159 10.37 9.93 3.78
C TYR A 159 11.49 9.18 4.49
N LEU A 160 12.48 9.88 5.07
CA LEU A 160 13.55 9.28 5.87
C LEU A 160 12.97 8.56 7.09
N TYR A 161 12.00 9.19 7.77
CA TYR A 161 11.29 8.57 8.89
C TYR A 161 10.53 7.32 8.45
N GLY A 162 9.77 7.44 7.36
CA GLY A 162 9.02 6.34 6.77
C GLY A 162 9.92 5.16 6.39
N LEU A 163 11.05 5.45 5.75
CA LEU A 163 12.07 4.48 5.37
C LEU A 163 12.60 3.73 6.61
N LYS A 164 13.08 4.46 7.62
CA LYS A 164 13.62 3.86 8.86
C LYS A 164 12.61 2.92 9.54
N VAL A 165 11.37 3.38 9.68
CA VAL A 165 10.33 2.62 10.41
C VAL A 165 9.82 1.43 9.59
N ALA A 166 9.74 1.54 8.26
CA ALA A 166 9.32 0.44 7.39
C ALA A 166 10.41 -0.61 7.14
N TYR A 167 11.69 -0.23 7.14
CA TYR A 167 12.82 -1.08 6.76
C TYR A 167 12.84 -2.49 7.39
N PRO A 168 12.62 -2.67 8.71
CA PRO A 168 12.68 -3.99 9.31
C PRO A 168 11.59 -4.93 8.76
N VAL A 169 10.41 -4.39 8.41
CA VAL A 169 9.25 -5.20 8.02
C VAL A 169 8.98 -5.23 6.52
N ALA A 170 9.46 -4.27 5.73
CA ALA A 170 9.18 -4.22 4.31
C ALA A 170 10.04 -5.22 3.52
N ASP A 171 9.45 -5.84 2.48
CA ASP A 171 10.21 -6.58 1.47
C ASP A 171 10.73 -5.63 0.38
N TYR A 172 9.95 -4.59 0.04
CA TYR A 172 10.41 -3.42 -0.70
C TYR A 172 9.71 -2.14 -0.19
N ILE A 173 10.27 -0.97 -0.50
CA ILE A 173 9.70 0.33 -0.14
C ILE A 173 9.38 1.12 -1.41
N ALA A 174 8.18 1.67 -1.48
CA ALA A 174 7.77 2.57 -2.56
C ALA A 174 7.69 4.01 -2.05
N VAL A 175 8.49 4.90 -2.63
CA VAL A 175 8.51 6.34 -2.35
C VAL A 175 7.45 7.00 -3.24
N ASN A 176 6.34 7.45 -2.64
CA ASN A 176 5.23 8.03 -3.38
C ASN A 176 5.31 9.56 -3.42
N ILE A 177 5.70 10.08 -4.59
CA ILE A 177 5.74 11.50 -4.91
C ILE A 177 4.71 11.89 -5.99
N SER A 178 3.75 11.02 -6.31
CA SER A 178 2.84 11.20 -7.46
C SER A 178 1.37 11.47 -7.12
N SER A 179 1.00 11.40 -5.84
CA SER A 179 -0.38 11.71 -5.42
C SER A 179 -0.79 13.12 -5.85
N PRO A 180 -1.88 13.26 -6.64
CA PRO A 180 -2.46 14.57 -6.98
C PRO A 180 -3.19 15.22 -5.80
N ASN A 181 -3.39 14.47 -4.71
CA ASN A 181 -4.33 14.79 -3.65
C ASN A 181 -3.67 15.40 -2.40
N THR A 182 -2.36 15.60 -2.46
CA THR A 182 -1.55 16.21 -1.42
C THR A 182 -0.93 17.47 -2.02
N LYS A 183 -1.27 18.64 -1.47
CA LYS A 183 -0.86 19.95 -2.00
C LYS A 183 0.66 20.01 -2.22
N GLY A 184 1.07 20.40 -3.42
CA GLY A 184 2.48 20.57 -3.82
C GLY A 184 3.30 19.28 -3.91
N LEU A 185 2.74 18.09 -3.69
CA LEU A 185 3.55 16.87 -3.61
C LEU A 185 4.28 16.56 -4.93
N ARG A 186 3.62 16.81 -6.07
CA ARG A 186 4.20 16.58 -7.39
C ARG A 186 5.35 17.52 -7.72
N ASP A 187 5.49 18.64 -7.01
CA ASP A 187 6.63 19.54 -7.17
C ASP A 187 7.94 18.85 -6.75
N LEU A 188 7.86 17.80 -5.90
CA LEU A 188 9.00 16.94 -5.57
C LEU A 188 9.49 16.09 -6.77
N GLN A 189 8.76 16.04 -7.88
CA GLN A 189 9.19 15.39 -9.11
C GLN A 189 10.09 16.29 -9.97
N ALA A 190 10.19 17.58 -9.65
CA ALA A 190 11.15 18.46 -10.30
C ALA A 190 12.58 17.95 -10.10
N GLU A 191 13.44 18.13 -11.11
CA GLU A 191 14.75 17.47 -11.18
C GLU A 191 15.61 17.66 -9.92
N GLU A 192 15.73 18.89 -9.43
CA GLU A 192 16.56 19.19 -8.27
C GLU A 192 15.97 18.60 -6.97
N ALA A 193 14.64 18.69 -6.80
CA ALA A 193 13.94 18.18 -5.64
C ALA A 193 14.01 16.65 -5.55
N ILE A 194 13.80 15.95 -6.66
CA ILE A 194 13.88 14.49 -6.70
C ILE A 194 15.31 14.00 -6.50
N ARG A 195 16.33 14.66 -7.06
CA ARG A 195 17.75 14.33 -6.84
C ARG A 195 18.11 14.46 -5.36
N THR A 196 17.71 15.55 -4.72
CA THR A 196 17.94 15.79 -3.29
C THR A 196 17.27 14.73 -2.42
N LEU A 197 15.99 14.45 -2.69
CA LEU A 197 15.23 13.43 -1.96
C LEU A 197 15.85 12.03 -2.11
N LEU A 198 16.17 11.61 -3.34
CA LEU A 198 16.71 10.28 -3.59
C LEU A 198 18.14 10.14 -3.04
N SER A 199 18.97 11.17 -3.10
CA SER A 199 20.31 11.14 -2.50
C SER A 199 20.25 10.88 -0.99
N ALA A 200 19.37 11.60 -0.29
CA ALA A 200 19.14 11.41 1.14
C ALA A 200 18.63 10.00 1.45
N LEU A 201 17.63 9.52 0.71
CA LEU A 201 17.06 8.19 0.90
C LEU A 201 18.05 7.06 0.58
N LYS A 202 18.89 7.20 -0.45
CA LYS A 202 19.93 6.23 -0.79
C LYS A 202 21.02 6.17 0.28
N THR A 203 21.41 7.30 0.83
CA THR A 203 22.36 7.38 1.96
C THR A 203 21.80 6.65 3.17
N GLU A 204 20.54 6.93 3.53
CA GLU A 204 19.88 6.29 4.66
C GLU A 204 19.65 4.78 4.43
N GLN A 205 19.26 4.38 3.21
CA GLN A 205 19.12 2.97 2.83
C GLN A 205 20.44 2.22 3.00
N ALA A 206 21.59 2.81 2.63
CA ALA A 206 22.89 2.19 2.80
C ALA A 206 23.25 2.00 4.29
N ARG A 207 22.87 2.96 5.15
CA ARG A 207 23.03 2.87 6.60
C ARG A 207 22.18 1.73 7.17
N LEU A 208 20.89 1.70 6.82
CA LEU A 208 19.95 0.67 7.26
C LEU A 208 20.31 -0.73 6.73
N GLN A 209 20.87 -0.83 5.52
CA GLN A 209 21.36 -2.09 4.98
C GLN A 209 22.47 -2.67 5.85
N LYS A 210 23.41 -1.84 6.32
CA LYS A 210 24.47 -2.26 7.25
C LYS A 210 23.88 -2.64 8.61
N GLU A 211 22.95 -1.86 9.13
CA GLU A 211 22.31 -2.06 10.43
C GLU A 211 21.50 -3.38 10.49
N HIS A 212 20.73 -3.70 9.45
CA HIS A 212 19.85 -4.85 9.42
C HIS A 212 20.41 -6.08 8.69
N GLY A 213 21.59 -5.97 8.08
CA GLY A 213 22.20 -7.06 7.29
C GLY A 213 21.42 -7.47 6.04
N LYS A 214 20.44 -6.67 5.59
CA LYS A 214 19.62 -6.94 4.40
C LYS A 214 19.43 -5.68 3.57
N LYS A 215 19.42 -5.84 2.24
CA LYS A 215 19.09 -4.76 1.29
C LYS A 215 17.60 -4.81 0.98
N VAL A 216 16.84 -3.81 1.42
CA VAL A 216 15.42 -3.64 1.04
C VAL A 216 15.37 -2.76 -0.21
N PRO A 217 14.89 -3.25 -1.37
CA PRO A 217 14.77 -2.45 -2.58
C PRO A 217 13.87 -1.23 -2.37
N MET A 218 14.20 -0.13 -3.06
CA MET A 218 13.45 1.11 -3.01
C MET A 218 13.06 1.52 -4.43
N LEU A 219 11.78 1.79 -4.63
CA LEU A 219 11.21 2.24 -5.90
C LEU A 219 10.61 3.63 -5.74
N VAL A 220 10.56 4.40 -6.83
CA VAL A 220 9.84 5.66 -6.89
C VAL A 220 8.55 5.44 -7.67
N LYS A 221 7.43 5.87 -7.10
CA LYS A 221 6.14 5.85 -7.78
C LYS A 221 5.89 7.23 -8.40
N ILE A 222 5.94 7.26 -9.74
CA ILE A 222 5.70 8.45 -10.57
C ILE A 222 4.22 8.59 -10.96
#